data_AF-A0A2Z7CAE2-F1
#
_entry.id   AF-A0A2Z7CAE2-F1
#
_cell.length_a   1.000
_cell.length_b   1.000
_cell.length_c   1.000
_cell.angle_alpha   90.00
_cell.angle_beta   90.00
_cell.angle_gamma   90.00
#
_symmetry.space_group_name_H-M   'P 1'
#
loop_
_entity.id
_entity.type
_entity.pdbx_description
1 polymer ?
#
loop_
_entity_poly.entity_id
_entity_poly.type
_entity_poly.pdbx_seq_one_letter_code
_entity_poly.pdbx_strand_id
1 'polypeptide(L)' 'MNPRENLHDSVGEPLCDASQYRRLIGRLLYLNLTRPDITYAVHKLSQYIAKPHQKHL' A
#
# COMPACT_ATOMS: atom_id res chain seq x y z
N MET A 1 2.24 -32.92 0.57
CA MET A 1 1.86 -31.53 0.31
C MET A 1 2.41 -30.67 1.46
N ASN A 2 3.42 -29.84 1.18
CA ASN A 2 4.05 -28.95 2.17
C ASN A 2 3.48 -27.52 1.99
N PRO A 3 2.96 -26.86 3.03
CA PRO A 3 2.21 -25.59 2.87
C PRO A 3 3.09 -24.34 3.03
N ARG A 4 4.31 -24.33 2.46
CA ARG A 4 5.26 -23.21 2.62
C ARG A 4 6.01 -22.83 1.35
N GLU A 5 5.44 -23.12 0.18
CA GLU A 5 6.04 -22.71 -1.08
C GLU A 5 5.52 -21.33 -1.51
N ASN A 6 6.40 -20.34 -1.33
CA ASN A 6 6.53 -19.14 -2.14
C ASN A 6 5.38 -18.12 -2.09
N LEU A 7 5.37 -17.27 -1.05
CA LEU A 7 4.93 -15.88 -1.24
C LEU A 7 5.96 -15.19 -2.14
N HIS A 8 5.78 -15.37 -3.44
CA HIS A 8 6.58 -14.79 -4.49
C HIS A 8 6.57 -13.27 -4.30
N ASP A 9 7.72 -12.73 -3.89
CA ASP A 9 8.11 -11.30 -3.85
C ASP A 9 8.12 -10.66 -5.27
N SER A 10 7.29 -11.15 -6.20
CA SER A 10 7.36 -10.80 -7.62
C SER A 10 5.99 -10.90 -8.27
N VAL A 11 5.04 -10.04 -7.86
CA VAL A 11 3.84 -9.80 -8.67
C VAL A 11 3.39 -8.33 -8.62
N GLY A 12 4.23 -7.44 -9.15
CA GLY A 12 3.87 -6.07 -9.50
C GLY A 12 5.11 -5.27 -9.78
N GLU A 13 5.17 -4.54 -10.90
CA GLU A 13 6.30 -3.66 -11.14
C GLU A 13 6.42 -2.67 -9.96
N PRO A 14 7.65 -2.43 -9.47
CA PRO A 14 7.88 -1.43 -8.44
C PRO A 14 7.36 -0.09 -8.94
N LEU A 15 6.60 0.61 -8.11
CA LEU A 15 6.11 1.94 -8.47
C LEU A 15 7.29 2.82 -8.86
N CYS A 16 7.32 3.28 -10.12
CA CYS A 16 8.39 4.06 -10.70
C CYS A 16 8.74 5.32 -9.88
N ASP A 17 7.81 5.81 -9.05
CA ASP A 17 8.05 6.91 -8.12
C ASP A 17 7.39 6.65 -6.76
N ALA A 18 8.16 6.07 -5.84
CA ALA A 18 7.76 5.89 -4.44
C ALA A 18 7.33 7.21 -3.75
N SER A 19 7.76 8.37 -4.27
CA SER A 19 7.40 9.68 -3.74
C SER A 19 5.94 10.05 -4.04
N GLN A 20 5.37 9.59 -5.16
CA GLN A 20 3.95 9.80 -5.47
C GLN A 20 3.07 8.96 -4.55
N TYR A 21 3.44 7.70 -4.34
CA TYR A 21 2.75 6.82 -3.39
C TYR A 21 2.76 7.41 -1.97
N ARG A 22 3.94 7.83 -1.48
CA ARG A 22 4.07 8.48 -0.17
C ARG A 22 3.23 9.75 -0.04
N ARG A 23 3.19 10.58 -1.10
CA ARG A 23 2.34 11.80 -1.14
C ARG A 23 0.84 11.49 -1.13
N LEU A 24 0.41 10.40 -1.77
CA LEU A 24 -0.98 9.95 -1.71
C LEU A 24 -1.34 9.47 -0.30
N ILE A 25 -0.50 8.62 0.30
CA ILE A 25 -0.73 8.13 1.67
C ILE A 25 -0.78 9.28 2.68
N GLY A 26 0.10 10.28 2.56
CA GLY A 26 0.07 11.47 3.42
C GLY A 26 -1.26 12.22 3.35
N ARG A 27 -1.83 12.39 2.15
CA ARG A 27 -3.15 13.01 1.96
C ARG A 27 -4.28 12.16 2.53
N LEU A 28 -4.22 10.84 2.35
CA LEU A 28 -5.23 9.92 2.88
C LEU A 28 -5.21 9.84 4.41
N LEU A 29 -4.03 9.88 5.04
CA LEU A 29 -3.90 9.97 6.50
C LEU A 29 -4.50 11.26 7.06
N TYR A 30 -4.30 12.39 6.36
CA TYR A 30 -4.93 13.65 6.73
C TYR A 30 -6.46 13.58 6.63
N LEU A 31 -6.98 13.03 5.54
CA LEU A 31 -8.43 12.84 5.35
C LEU A 31 -9.04 11.92 6.42
N ASN A 32 -8.36 10.83 6.77
CA ASN A 32 -8.82 9.86 7.78
C ASN A 32 -9.20 10.54 9.11
N LEU A 33 -8.48 11.58 9.52
CA LEU A 33 -8.76 12.34 10.76
C LEU A 33 -10.21 12.87 10.82
N THR A 34 -10.80 13.19 9.68
CA THR A 34 -12.18 13.73 9.59
C THR A 34 -13.15 12.76 8.91
N ARG A 35 -12.64 11.66 8.36
CA ARG A 35 -13.37 10.66 7.57
C ARG A 35 -12.93 9.25 7.99
N PRO A 36 -13.47 8.72 9.11
CA PRO A 36 -13.10 7.39 9.60
C PRO A 36 -13.59 6.26 8.68
N ASP A 37 -14.51 6.55 7.76
CA ASP A 37 -15.03 5.63 6.73
C ASP A 37 -13.93 5.05 5.82
N ILE A 38 -12.82 5.76 5.64
CA ILE A 38 -11.70 5.29 4.81
C ILE A 38 -10.59 4.59 5.62
N THR A 39 -10.72 4.48 6.95
CA THR A 39 -9.65 4.00 7.84
C THR A 39 -9.06 2.67 7.40
N TYR A 40 -9.92 1.73 7.02
CA TYR A 40 -9.48 0.40 6.59
C TYR A 40 -8.62 0.45 5.33
N ALA A 41 -9.03 1.24 4.33
CA ALA A 41 -8.28 1.41 3.09
C ALA A 41 -6.93 2.10 3.35
N VAL A 42 -6.92 3.17 4.15
CA VAL A 42 -5.67 3.89 4.49
C VAL A 42 -4.69 2.99 5.25
N HIS A 43 -5.19 2.18 6.19
CA HIS A 43 -4.36 1.24 6.94
C HIS A 43 -3.75 0.18 6.01
N LYS A 44 -4.56 -0.42 5.13
CA LYS A 44 -4.08 -1.40 4.15
C LYS A 44 -3.01 -0.84 3.23
N LEU A 45 -3.22 0.36 2.68
CA LEU A 45 -2.24 0.99 1.79
C LEU A 45 -0.94 1.35 2.53
N SER A 46 -1.02 1.79 3.79
CA SER A 46 0.15 2.16 4.58
C SER A 46 1.11 0.98 4.84
N GLN A 47 0.61 -0.27 4.83
CA GLN A 47 1.45 -1.48 4.97
C GLN A 47 2.47 -1.64 3.84
N TYR A 48 2.20 -1.05 2.67
CA TYR A 48 3.04 -1.18 1.47
C TYR A 48 3.88 0.07 1.18
N ILE A 49 3.97 1.03 2.11
CA ILE A 49 4.73 2.28 1.90
C ILE A 49 6.24 2.07 1.76
N ALA A 50 6.76 1.00 2.35
CA ALA A 50 8.17 0.62 2.28
C ALA A 50 8.53 -0.06 0.95
N LYS A 51 7.58 -0.78 0.34
CA LYS A 51 7.71 -1.44 -0.96
C LYS A 51 6.40 -1.23 -1.76
N PRO A 52 6.24 -0.06 -2.41
CA PRO A 52 5.01 0.25 -3.14
C PRO A 52 4.95 -0.58 -4.43
N HIS A 53 3.88 -1.36 -4.58
CA HIS A 53 3.61 -2.15 -5.78
C HIS A 53 2.45 -1.55 -6.56
N GLN A 54 2.55 -1.54 -7.90
CA GLN A 54 1.52 -0.98 -8.78
C GLN A 54 0.10 -1.56 -8.58
N LYS A 55 -0.03 -2.77 -8.06
CA LYS A 55 -1.34 -3.44 -7.87
C LYS A 55 -2.21 -2.85 -6.75
N HIS A 56 -1.69 -1.95 -5.92
CA HIS A 56 -2.40 -1.39 -4.77
C HIS A 56 -2.85 0.07 -4.98
N LEU A 57 -2.63 0.64 -6.17
CA LEU A 57 -3.28 1.87 -6.63
C LEU A 57 -4.64 1.55 -7.25
#